data_AF-A0AAD1EM92-F1
#
_entry.id   AF-A0AAD1EM92-F1
#
_cell.length_a   1.000
_cell.length_b   1.000
_cell.length_c   1.000
_cell.angle_alpha   90.00
_cell.angle_beta   90.00
_cell.angle_gamma   90.00
#
_symmetry.space_group_name_H-M   'P 1'
#
loop_
_entity.id
_entity.type
_entity.pdbx_description
1 polymer ?
#
loop_
_entity_poly.entity_id
_entity_poly.type
_entity_poly.pdbx_seq_one_letter_code
_entity_poly.pdbx_strand_id
1 'polypeptide(L)'
;MTRADALGGAISSLRTYRYVRLSVVAAVVLLGAGIAWQFATIGPLSSISASYYAPIRSVFTGALFAVAVALVVLAGRSIRRFLLLLAGMTAPVVALVPVPLASDQIQHLFGTACSGDAVTCLPPQTVAEVAAVLPAYLITAATLLLVSVVLLALDRALDRWAIIRTGIAAALLLALVVWSTLPSFLLLAHYAAAGVFFLLIAVTAGLHAVAVREEGASGPGTPRFYSRCYATVSVLIAAVDVIVIVLLLTRSGAALLGEQWLLLGESAALTLFGVFWILQTVENWDEPDATLLATGDPRMPRRPARGL
;
A
#
# COMPACT_ATOMS: atom_id res chain seq x y z
N MET A 1 -19.09 19.15 -26.67
CA MET A 1 -17.72 18.60 -26.57
C MET A 1 -17.28 18.19 -27.95
N THR A 2 -16.20 18.78 -28.46
CA THR A 2 -15.71 18.42 -29.78
C THR A 2 -15.00 17.07 -29.72
N ARG A 3 -14.98 16.31 -30.82
CA ARG A 3 -14.33 14.99 -30.91
C ARG A 3 -12.84 15.04 -30.54
N ALA A 4 -12.21 16.20 -30.69
CA ALA A 4 -10.82 16.47 -30.28
C ALA A 4 -10.65 16.52 -28.75
N ASP A 5 -11.60 17.09 -28.00
CA ASP A 5 -11.56 17.14 -26.53
C ASP A 5 -11.69 15.74 -25.91
N ALA A 6 -12.52 14.88 -26.51
CA ALA A 6 -12.73 13.50 -26.05
C ALA A 6 -11.49 12.61 -26.27
N LEU A 7 -10.79 12.78 -27.40
CA LEU A 7 -9.53 12.07 -27.69
C LEU A 7 -8.38 12.59 -26.81
N GLY A 8 -8.30 13.91 -26.58
CA GLY A 8 -7.31 14.49 -25.67
C GLY A 8 -7.48 14.04 -24.21
N GLY A 9 -8.73 13.92 -23.74
CA GLY A 9 -9.04 13.46 -22.39
C GLY A 9 -8.70 11.98 -22.14
N ALA A 10 -8.94 11.10 -23.11
CA ALA A 10 -8.63 9.67 -22.99
C ALA A 10 -7.12 9.40 -22.93
N ILE A 11 -6.34 9.99 -23.85
CA ILE A 11 -4.87 9.88 -23.89
C ILE A 11 -4.26 10.42 -22.58
N SER A 12 -4.82 11.51 -22.05
CA SER A 12 -4.40 12.09 -20.76
C SER A 12 -4.62 11.11 -19.58
N SER A 13 -5.77 10.40 -19.57
CA SER A 13 -6.09 9.47 -18.48
C SER A 13 -5.19 8.23 -18.44
N LEU A 14 -4.87 7.61 -19.58
CA LEU A 14 -3.98 6.45 -19.63
C LEU A 14 -2.55 6.81 -19.25
N ARG A 15 -2.06 7.95 -19.75
CA ARG A 15 -0.75 8.49 -19.35
C ARG A 15 -0.69 8.72 -17.85
N THR A 16 -1.76 9.25 -17.26
CA THR A 16 -1.87 9.44 -15.80
C THR A 16 -1.75 8.11 -15.06
N TYR A 17 -2.53 7.08 -15.42
CA TYR A 17 -2.45 5.77 -14.75
C TYR A 17 -1.07 5.12 -14.86
N ARG A 18 -0.41 5.20 -16.03
CA ARG A 18 0.95 4.69 -16.21
C ARG A 18 1.95 5.40 -15.29
N TYR A 19 1.89 6.73 -15.21
CA TYR A 19 2.77 7.50 -14.33
C TYR A 19 2.48 7.29 -12.85
N VAL A 20 1.22 7.02 -12.48
CA VAL A 20 0.87 6.66 -11.09
C VAL A 20 1.45 5.29 -10.72
N ARG A 21 1.43 4.28 -11.61
CA ARG A 21 2.12 3.00 -11.33
C ARG A 21 3.64 3.21 -11.21
N LEU A 22 4.23 4.01 -12.09
CA LEU A 22 5.65 4.36 -12.02
C LEU A 22 6.02 5.13 -10.75
N SER A 23 5.14 6.00 -10.24
CA SER A 23 5.41 6.74 -9.00
C SER A 23 5.41 5.82 -7.78
N VAL A 24 4.62 4.74 -7.77
CA VAL A 24 4.69 3.70 -6.73
C VAL A 24 6.06 3.01 -6.77
N VAL A 25 6.54 2.62 -7.95
CA VAL A 25 7.89 2.03 -8.11
C VAL A 25 8.96 3.02 -7.66
N ALA A 26 8.84 4.30 -8.04
CA ALA A 26 9.76 5.35 -7.63
C ALA A 26 9.77 5.56 -6.11
N ALA A 27 8.62 5.46 -5.42
CA ALA A 27 8.54 5.53 -3.97
C ALA A 27 9.29 4.37 -3.29
N VAL A 28 9.19 3.15 -3.84
CA VAL A 28 9.95 1.99 -3.36
C VAL A 28 11.46 2.20 -3.54
N VAL A 29 11.88 2.68 -4.71
CA VAL A 29 13.30 2.97 -5.00
C VAL A 29 13.83 4.08 -4.09
N LEU A 30 13.05 5.15 -3.90
CA LEU A 30 13.42 6.26 -3.03
C LEU A 30 13.61 5.78 -1.58
N LEU A 31 12.71 4.95 -1.07
CA LEU A 31 12.83 4.35 0.26
C LEU A 31 14.06 3.45 0.36
N GLY A 32 14.29 2.58 -0.63
CA GLY A 32 15.48 1.73 -0.69
C GLY A 32 16.79 2.52 -0.73
N ALA A 33 16.84 3.61 -1.49
CA ALA A 33 17.99 4.51 -1.53
C ALA A 33 18.24 5.21 -0.18
N GLY A 34 17.17 5.64 0.50
CA GLY A 34 17.25 6.19 1.85
C GLY A 34 17.83 5.18 2.86
N ILE A 35 17.34 3.94 2.83
CA ILE A 35 17.85 2.86 3.69
C ILE A 35 19.32 2.57 3.38
N ALA A 36 19.70 2.46 2.10
CA ALA A 36 21.09 2.24 1.71
C ALA A 36 22.02 3.36 2.20
N TRP A 37 21.58 4.62 2.09
CA TRP A 37 22.30 5.78 2.60
C TRP A 37 22.46 5.73 4.14
N GLN A 38 21.39 5.39 4.87
CA GLN A 38 21.41 5.22 6.33
C GLN A 38 22.45 4.17 6.74
N PHE A 39 22.46 3.02 6.07
CA PHE A 39 23.43 1.95 6.29
C PHE A 39 24.88 2.40 6.05
N ALA A 40 25.11 3.17 4.99
CA ALA A 40 26.45 3.60 4.60
C ALA A 40 27.03 4.71 5.49
N THR A 41 26.18 5.49 6.16
CA THR A 41 26.60 6.71 6.88
C THR A 41 26.47 6.62 8.39
N ILE A 42 25.46 5.92 8.90
CA ILE A 42 25.11 5.89 10.33
C ILE A 42 25.16 4.46 10.85
N GLY A 43 24.66 3.49 10.08
CA GLY A 43 24.67 2.08 10.45
C GLY A 43 23.32 1.40 10.25
N PRO A 44 23.21 0.12 10.66
CA PRO A 44 22.04 -0.69 10.39
C PRO A 44 20.81 -0.27 11.21
N LEU A 45 19.63 -0.48 10.64
CA LEU A 45 18.35 -0.35 11.33
C LEU A 45 17.87 -1.70 11.86
N SER A 46 17.07 -1.70 12.92
CA SER A 46 16.36 -2.90 13.40
C SER A 46 15.21 -3.31 12.47
N SER A 47 14.59 -2.34 11.79
CA SER A 47 13.56 -2.52 10.79
C SER A 47 13.51 -1.34 9.82
N ILE A 48 12.90 -1.50 8.64
CA ILE A 48 12.57 -0.37 7.75
C ILE A 48 11.70 0.63 8.51
N SER A 49 10.73 0.15 9.29
CA SER A 49 9.82 0.99 10.05
C SER A 49 10.52 1.80 11.15
N ALA A 50 11.68 1.34 11.64
CA ALA A 50 12.53 2.10 12.55
C ALA A 50 13.14 3.35 11.91
N SER A 51 13.08 3.49 10.57
CA SER A 51 13.42 4.73 9.85
C SER A 51 12.66 5.95 10.38
N TYR A 52 11.50 5.74 11.02
CA TYR A 52 10.77 6.82 11.68
C TYR A 52 11.60 7.55 12.75
N TYR A 53 12.49 6.84 13.44
CA TYR A 53 13.36 7.41 14.47
C TYR A 53 14.74 7.81 13.93
N ALA A 54 14.95 7.73 12.61
CA ALA A 54 16.22 8.01 11.94
C ALA A 54 16.13 9.28 11.06
N PRO A 55 17.25 9.84 10.60
CA PRO A 55 17.25 11.02 9.71
C PRO A 55 16.45 10.82 8.42
N ILE A 56 16.28 9.57 7.96
CA ILE A 56 15.49 9.21 6.77
C ILE A 56 13.98 9.12 7.02
N ARG A 57 13.49 9.56 8.19
CA ARG A 57 12.07 9.59 8.55
C ARG A 57 11.19 10.22 7.48
N SER A 58 11.60 11.37 6.94
CA SER A 58 10.84 12.09 5.92
C SER A 58 10.68 11.28 4.62
N VAL A 59 11.72 10.52 4.25
CA VAL A 59 11.68 9.60 3.09
C VAL A 59 10.71 8.46 3.35
N PHE A 60 10.75 7.84 4.53
CA PHE A 60 9.83 6.78 4.92
C PHE A 60 8.37 7.23 4.90
N THR A 61 8.04 8.29 5.65
CA THR A 61 6.67 8.81 5.73
C THR A 61 6.21 9.33 4.37
N GLY A 62 7.04 10.09 3.65
CA GLY A 62 6.71 10.62 2.33
C GLY A 62 6.43 9.55 1.28
N ALA A 63 7.23 8.48 1.24
CA ALA A 63 7.03 7.36 0.34
C ALA A 63 5.69 6.65 0.60
N LEU A 64 5.34 6.41 1.87
CA LEU A 64 4.07 5.76 2.23
C LEU A 64 2.85 6.61 1.90
N PHE A 65 2.92 7.93 2.07
CA PHE A 65 1.84 8.83 1.62
C PHE A 65 1.73 8.89 0.09
N ALA A 66 2.85 8.89 -0.63
CA ALA A 66 2.85 8.83 -2.09
C ALA A 66 2.21 7.51 -2.59
N VAL A 67 2.57 6.39 -1.97
CA VAL A 67 1.93 5.09 -2.22
C VAL A 67 0.44 5.16 -1.90
N ALA A 68 0.05 5.66 -0.73
CA ALA A 68 -1.35 5.77 -0.31
C ALA A 68 -2.20 6.47 -1.37
N VAL A 69 -1.79 7.67 -1.80
CA VAL A 69 -2.50 8.44 -2.83
C VAL A 69 -2.53 7.71 -4.16
N ALA A 70 -1.41 7.12 -4.58
CA ALA A 70 -1.35 6.36 -5.83
C ALA A 70 -2.32 5.17 -5.83
N LEU A 71 -2.42 4.43 -4.72
CA LEU A 71 -3.35 3.32 -4.57
C LEU A 71 -4.82 3.77 -4.60
N VAL A 72 -5.15 4.90 -3.97
CA VAL A 72 -6.49 5.50 -4.05
C VAL A 72 -6.82 5.90 -5.50
N VAL A 73 -5.88 6.48 -6.24
CA VAL A 73 -6.08 6.86 -7.65
C VAL A 73 -6.26 5.63 -8.55
N LEU A 74 -5.51 4.56 -8.30
CA LEU A 74 -5.60 3.29 -9.03
C LEU A 74 -6.82 2.44 -8.64
N ALA A 75 -7.55 2.84 -7.60
CA ALA A 75 -8.76 2.17 -7.18
C ALA A 75 -9.90 2.28 -8.22
N GLY A 76 -10.96 1.51 -8.01
CA GLY A 76 -12.03 1.37 -9.00
C GLY A 76 -13.09 0.37 -8.59
N ARG A 77 -13.95 0.02 -9.56
CA ARG A 77 -15.17 -0.77 -9.27
C ARG A 77 -14.92 -2.28 -9.10
N SER A 78 -13.83 -2.83 -9.62
CA SER A 78 -13.55 -4.26 -9.41
C SER A 78 -13.11 -4.52 -7.98
N ILE A 79 -13.31 -5.74 -7.49
CA ILE A 79 -12.90 -6.14 -6.12
C ILE A 79 -11.41 -5.87 -5.90
N ARG A 80 -10.56 -6.23 -6.88
CA ARG A 80 -9.11 -5.99 -6.85
C ARG A 80 -8.77 -4.52 -6.62
N ARG A 81 -9.43 -3.63 -7.35
CA ARG A 81 -9.18 -2.19 -7.24
C ARG A 81 -9.79 -1.60 -5.97
N PHE A 82 -10.85 -2.20 -5.42
CA PHE A 82 -11.35 -1.82 -4.10
C PHE A 82 -10.39 -2.21 -2.97
N LEU A 83 -9.72 -3.37 -3.07
CA LEU A 83 -8.67 -3.74 -2.10
C LEU A 83 -7.50 -2.75 -2.12
N LEU A 84 -7.14 -2.20 -3.29
CA LEU A 84 -6.15 -1.12 -3.38
C LEU A 84 -6.60 0.15 -2.64
N LEU A 85 -7.88 0.52 -2.68
CA LEU A 85 -8.42 1.63 -1.89
C LEU A 85 -8.20 1.38 -0.39
N LEU A 86 -8.53 0.17 0.08
CA LEU A 86 -8.36 -0.19 1.48
C LEU A 86 -6.88 -0.16 1.89
N ALA A 87 -5.98 -0.69 1.05
CA ALA A 87 -4.54 -0.62 1.29
C ALA A 87 -4.05 0.82 1.32
N GLY A 88 -4.54 1.67 0.41
CA GLY A 88 -4.26 3.11 0.40
C GLY A 88 -4.74 3.83 1.66
N MET A 89 -5.83 3.40 2.29
CA MET A 89 -6.29 3.92 3.59
C MET A 89 -5.47 3.38 4.78
N THR A 90 -4.83 2.22 4.65
CA THR A 90 -4.00 1.65 5.71
C THR A 90 -2.58 2.21 5.71
N ALA A 91 -2.01 2.52 4.54
CA ALA A 91 -0.63 3.00 4.40
C ALA A 91 -0.29 4.26 5.23
N PRO A 92 -1.15 5.30 5.32
CA PRO A 92 -0.88 6.45 6.20
C PRO A 92 -0.81 6.07 7.68
N VAL A 93 -1.53 5.05 8.14
CA VAL A 93 -1.44 4.58 9.53
C VAL A 93 -0.06 4.00 9.81
N VAL A 94 0.50 3.21 8.88
CA VAL A 94 1.88 2.70 8.94
C VAL A 94 2.89 3.86 8.99
N ALA A 95 2.63 4.93 8.24
CA ALA A 95 3.51 6.08 8.14
C ALA A 95 3.50 6.99 9.38
N LEU A 96 2.35 7.10 10.04
CA LEU A 96 2.10 8.05 11.13
C LEU A 96 2.24 7.42 12.52
N VAL A 97 1.92 6.13 12.65
CA VAL A 97 2.03 5.40 13.92
C VAL A 97 3.28 4.54 13.88
N PRO A 98 4.35 4.88 14.61
CA PRO A 98 5.61 4.16 14.53
C PRO A 98 5.60 2.85 15.34
N VAL A 99 6.57 1.99 15.06
CA VAL A 99 6.81 0.78 15.85
C VAL A 99 7.27 1.12 17.27
N PRO A 100 6.83 0.35 18.28
CA PRO A 100 7.41 0.47 19.62
C PRO A 100 8.86 -0.03 19.61
N LEU A 101 9.71 0.67 20.36
CA LEU A 101 11.11 0.34 20.53
C LEU A 101 11.31 -0.44 21.82
N ALA A 102 12.32 -1.30 21.84
CA ALA A 102 12.75 -1.97 23.07
C ALA A 102 13.36 -0.96 24.05
N SER A 103 13.20 -1.21 25.36
CA SER A 103 13.60 -0.26 26.41
C SER A 103 15.09 0.12 26.35
N ASP A 104 15.95 -0.84 26.01
CA ASP A 104 17.38 -0.65 25.78
C ASP A 104 17.66 0.26 24.58
N GLN A 105 16.92 0.10 23.48
CA GLN A 105 17.04 0.97 22.31
C GLN A 105 16.63 2.41 22.64
N ILE A 106 15.57 2.61 23.42
CA ILE A 106 15.17 3.96 23.86
C ILE A 106 16.25 4.57 24.75
N GLN A 107 16.86 3.78 25.65
CA GLN A 107 17.95 4.24 26.50
C GLN A 107 19.14 4.73 25.66
N HIS A 108 19.50 4.01 24.60
CA HIS A 108 20.58 4.39 23.69
C HIS A 108 20.27 5.63 22.85
N LEU A 109 19.03 5.78 22.38
CA LEU A 109 18.65 6.86 21.45
C LEU A 109 18.24 8.15 22.16
N PHE A 110 17.59 8.04 23.32
CA PHE A 110 16.93 9.16 24.00
C PHE A 110 17.40 9.35 25.45
N GLY A 111 18.25 8.45 25.98
CA GLY A 111 18.72 8.53 27.37
C GLY A 111 17.64 8.23 28.42
N THR A 112 16.50 7.66 27.99
CA THR A 112 15.37 7.30 28.85
C THR A 112 14.96 5.85 28.63
N ALA A 113 14.27 5.25 29.58
CA ALA A 113 13.78 3.88 29.47
C ALA A 113 12.25 3.85 29.44
N CYS A 114 11.68 2.70 29.05
CA CYS A 114 10.26 2.46 29.24
C CYS A 114 9.89 2.52 30.72
N SER A 115 8.68 3.02 31.02
CA SER A 115 8.19 3.13 32.39
C SER A 115 7.84 1.76 32.98
N GLY A 116 8.29 1.48 34.21
CA GLY A 116 8.02 0.23 34.91
C GLY A 116 8.66 -0.98 34.20
N ASP A 117 7.97 -2.12 34.20
CA ASP A 117 8.47 -3.38 33.64
C ASP A 117 8.15 -3.56 32.14
N ALA A 118 7.80 -2.48 31.44
CA ALA A 118 7.46 -2.54 30.02
C ALA A 118 8.70 -2.84 29.16
N VAL A 119 8.64 -3.92 28.39
CA VAL A 119 9.75 -4.36 27.51
C VAL A 119 9.89 -3.46 26.28
N THR A 120 8.75 -2.98 25.75
CA THR A 120 8.70 -2.10 24.57
C THR A 120 7.71 -0.97 24.79
N CYS A 121 8.03 0.23 24.30
CA CYS A 121 7.13 1.38 24.39
C CYS A 121 7.44 2.43 23.31
N LEU A 122 6.62 3.49 23.25
CA LEU A 122 6.91 4.68 22.44
C LEU A 122 7.52 5.76 23.34
N PRO A 123 8.51 6.52 22.86
CA PRO A 123 8.99 7.71 23.56
C PRO A 123 7.85 8.73 23.80
N PRO A 124 7.83 9.48 24.92
CA PRO A 124 6.74 10.40 25.24
C PRO A 124 6.46 11.45 24.16
N GLN A 125 7.51 11.95 23.50
CA GLN A 125 7.40 12.90 22.40
C GLN A 125 6.67 12.28 21.19
N THR A 126 6.96 11.01 20.90
CA THR A 126 6.32 10.25 19.83
C THR A 126 4.85 9.96 20.15
N VAL A 127 4.51 9.70 21.41
CA VAL A 127 3.10 9.56 21.84
C VAL A 127 2.32 10.86 21.60
N ALA A 128 2.90 12.01 21.98
CA ALA A 128 2.29 13.32 21.74
C ALA A 128 2.14 13.60 20.25
N GLU A 129 3.12 13.19 19.44
CA GLU A 129 3.06 13.31 17.99
C GLU A 129 1.91 12.47 17.40
N VAL A 130 1.81 11.19 17.76
CA VAL A 130 0.70 10.31 17.32
C VAL A 130 -0.65 10.91 17.71
N ALA A 131 -0.77 11.46 18.93
CA ALA A 131 -1.98 12.11 19.40
C ALA A 131 -2.37 13.35 18.58
N ALA A 132 -1.41 14.03 17.94
CA ALA A 132 -1.67 15.17 17.06
C ALA A 132 -1.96 14.73 15.62
N VAL A 133 -1.18 13.81 15.06
CA VAL A 133 -1.27 13.46 13.63
C VAL A 133 -2.41 12.50 13.30
N LEU A 134 -2.77 11.58 14.21
CA LEU A 134 -3.82 10.59 13.95
C LEU A 134 -5.20 11.25 13.81
N PRO A 135 -5.63 12.18 14.68
CA PRO A 135 -6.89 12.90 14.48
C PRO A 135 -6.92 13.68 13.16
N ALA A 136 -5.80 14.32 12.78
CA ALA A 136 -5.71 15.03 11.50
C ALA A 136 -5.92 14.10 10.30
N TYR A 137 -5.33 12.90 10.33
CA TYR A 137 -5.57 11.87 9.33
C TYR A 137 -7.03 11.41 9.31
N LEU A 138 -7.60 11.09 10.47
CA LEU A 138 -8.99 10.61 10.60
C LEU A 138 -10.00 11.63 10.09
N ILE A 139 -9.83 12.91 10.45
CA ILE A 139 -10.67 14.01 9.96
C ILE A 139 -10.55 14.11 8.44
N THR A 140 -9.32 14.13 7.90
CA THR A 140 -9.09 14.24 6.45
C THR A 140 -9.73 13.06 5.70
N ALA A 141 -9.52 11.83 6.17
CA ALA A 141 -10.08 10.63 5.56
C ALA A 141 -11.61 10.61 5.62
N ALA A 142 -12.20 11.01 6.76
CA ALA A 142 -13.64 11.12 6.92
C ALA A 142 -14.25 12.19 6.00
N THR A 143 -13.61 13.36 5.90
CA THR A 143 -14.03 14.43 4.98
C THR A 143 -13.97 13.97 3.52
N LEU A 144 -12.87 13.33 3.09
CA LEU A 144 -12.74 12.83 1.72
C LEU A 144 -13.77 11.73 1.42
N LEU A 145 -14.03 10.84 2.37
CA LEU A 145 -15.07 9.82 2.22
C LEU A 145 -16.47 10.46 2.10
N LEU A 146 -16.79 11.43 2.96
CA LEU A 146 -18.05 12.17 2.91
C LEU A 146 -18.22 12.90 1.57
N VAL A 147 -17.20 13.64 1.13
CA VAL A 147 -17.21 14.34 -0.16
C VAL A 147 -17.40 13.34 -1.31
N SER A 148 -16.71 12.19 -1.27
CA SER A 148 -16.87 11.14 -2.27
C SER A 148 -18.30 10.61 -2.33
N VAL A 149 -18.94 10.37 -1.18
CA VAL A 149 -20.35 9.96 -1.09
C VAL A 149 -21.28 11.03 -1.64
N VAL A 150 -21.05 12.30 -1.30
CA VAL A 150 -21.84 13.44 -1.80
C VAL A 150 -21.74 13.55 -3.32
N LEU A 151 -20.54 13.48 -3.89
CA LEU A 151 -20.34 13.52 -5.34
C LEU A 151 -21.05 12.35 -6.03
N LEU A 152 -20.91 11.14 -5.50
CA LEU A 152 -21.64 9.97 -6.04
C LEU A 152 -23.16 10.13 -5.96
N ALA A 153 -23.68 10.78 -4.91
CA ALA A 153 -25.10 11.07 -4.78
C ALA A 153 -25.58 12.10 -5.81
N LEU A 154 -24.81 13.18 -5.99
CA LEU A 154 -25.08 14.23 -6.98
C LEU A 154 -25.05 13.68 -8.41
N ASP A 155 -24.12 12.79 -8.71
CA ASP A 155 -24.00 12.09 -10.00
C ASP A 155 -25.04 10.97 -10.19
N ARG A 156 -25.91 10.73 -9.19
CA ARG A 156 -26.87 9.60 -9.15
C ARG A 156 -26.22 8.24 -9.40
N ALA A 157 -24.98 8.10 -8.92
CA ALA A 157 -24.14 6.91 -9.09
C ALA A 157 -24.02 6.05 -7.81
N LEU A 158 -24.88 6.30 -6.81
CA LEU A 158 -24.99 5.48 -5.60
C LEU A 158 -25.71 4.15 -5.87
N ASP A 159 -25.02 3.22 -6.50
CA ASP A 159 -25.48 1.83 -6.61
C ASP A 159 -25.23 1.04 -5.31
N ARG A 160 -25.80 -0.17 -5.23
CA ARG A 160 -25.62 -1.06 -4.05
C ARG A 160 -24.16 -1.31 -3.70
N TRP A 161 -23.27 -1.33 -4.71
CA TRP A 161 -21.86 -1.64 -4.52
C TRP A 161 -21.09 -0.42 -4.01
N ALA A 162 -21.45 0.79 -4.45
CA ALA A 162 -20.93 2.03 -3.92
C ALA A 162 -21.29 2.16 -2.43
N ILE A 163 -22.53 1.83 -2.04
CA ILE A 163 -22.95 1.83 -0.63
C ILE A 163 -22.14 0.83 0.18
N ILE A 164 -21.96 -0.40 -0.31
CA ILE A 164 -21.15 -1.42 0.40
C ILE A 164 -19.70 -0.95 0.56
N ARG A 165 -19.07 -0.44 -0.50
CA ARG A 165 -17.66 0.02 -0.46
C ARG A 165 -17.45 1.19 0.49
N THR A 166 -18.32 2.19 0.42
CA THR A 166 -18.25 3.36 1.31
C THR A 166 -18.58 2.99 2.75
N GLY A 167 -19.52 2.06 2.97
CA GLY A 167 -19.82 1.49 4.27
C GLY A 167 -18.63 0.75 4.89
N ILE A 168 -17.92 -0.07 4.11
CA ILE A 168 -16.69 -0.75 4.56
C ILE A 168 -15.61 0.28 4.92
N ALA A 169 -15.38 1.28 4.07
CA ALA A 169 -14.40 2.33 4.35
C ALA A 169 -14.75 3.11 5.63
N ALA A 170 -16.03 3.46 5.83
CA ALA A 170 -16.50 4.11 7.04
C ALA A 170 -16.33 3.22 8.28
N ALA A 171 -16.66 1.94 8.17
CA ALA A 171 -16.49 0.98 9.27
C ALA A 171 -15.02 0.82 9.68
N LEU A 172 -14.10 0.81 8.72
CA LEU A 172 -12.65 0.77 9.00
C LEU A 172 -12.16 2.04 9.69
N LEU A 173 -12.61 3.21 9.25
CA LEU A 173 -12.28 4.48 9.92
C LEU A 173 -12.84 4.51 11.35
N LEU A 174 -14.08 4.07 11.56
CA LEU A 174 -14.68 4.00 12.88
C LEU A 174 -13.95 2.99 13.79
N ALA A 175 -13.59 1.82 13.26
CA ALA A 175 -12.80 0.84 13.99
C ALA A 175 -11.44 1.41 14.42
N LEU A 176 -10.78 2.18 13.54
CA LEU A 176 -9.53 2.86 13.86
C LEU A 176 -9.72 3.94 14.95
N VAL A 177 -10.80 4.74 14.88
CA VAL A 177 -11.15 5.72 15.93
C VAL A 177 -11.33 5.01 17.27
N VAL A 178 -12.18 3.98 17.32
CA VAL A 178 -12.45 3.23 18.56
C VAL A 178 -11.16 2.62 19.09
N TRP A 179 -10.38 1.96 18.24
CA TRP A 179 -9.14 1.32 18.65
C TRP A 179 -8.10 2.33 19.17
N SER A 180 -8.03 3.53 18.59
CA SER A 180 -7.08 4.58 19.00
C SER A 180 -7.22 5.02 20.46
N THR A 181 -8.37 4.74 21.08
CA THR A 181 -8.63 5.03 22.51
C THR A 181 -8.14 3.95 23.46
N LEU A 182 -7.73 2.79 22.94
CA LEU A 182 -7.30 1.64 23.74
C LEU A 182 -5.77 1.63 23.90
N PRO A 183 -5.25 1.19 25.08
CA PRO A 183 -3.80 1.13 25.32
C PRO A 183 -3.02 0.28 24.30
N SER A 184 -3.67 -0.75 23.73
CA SER A 184 -3.06 -1.65 22.75
C SER A 184 -2.72 -0.95 21.42
N PHE A 185 -3.34 0.20 21.14
CA PHE A 185 -3.13 0.93 19.89
C PHE A 185 -1.66 1.30 19.68
N LEU A 186 -1.02 1.93 20.67
CA LEU A 186 0.37 2.38 20.54
C LEU A 186 1.35 1.21 20.42
N LEU A 187 0.97 0.01 20.85
CA LEU A 187 1.82 -1.17 20.78
C LEU A 187 1.63 -1.99 19.50
N LEU A 188 0.42 -1.98 18.93
CA LEU A 188 0.03 -2.93 17.88
C LEU A 188 -0.42 -2.27 16.57
N ALA A 189 -0.81 -0.99 16.57
CA ALA A 189 -1.42 -0.37 15.40
C ALA A 189 -0.51 -0.35 14.18
N HIS A 190 0.80 -0.11 14.37
CA HIS A 190 1.77 -0.20 13.29
C HIS A 190 1.80 -1.61 12.66
N TYR A 191 2.02 -2.64 13.49
CA TYR A 191 2.13 -4.03 13.03
C TYR A 191 0.84 -4.52 12.36
N ALA A 192 -0.31 -4.19 12.93
CA ALA A 192 -1.60 -4.54 12.36
C ALA A 192 -1.85 -3.82 11.03
N ALA A 193 -1.53 -2.52 10.94
CA ALA A 193 -1.68 -1.77 9.69
C ALA A 193 -0.74 -2.32 8.60
N ALA A 194 0.52 -2.60 8.93
CA ALA A 194 1.49 -3.16 7.98
C ALA A 194 1.04 -4.56 7.49
N GLY A 195 0.65 -5.45 8.41
CA GLY A 195 0.16 -6.78 8.04
C GLY A 195 -1.11 -6.71 7.19
N VAL A 196 -2.11 -5.90 7.58
CA VAL A 196 -3.32 -5.69 6.77
C VAL A 196 -2.97 -5.13 5.38
N PHE A 197 -2.06 -4.17 5.29
CA PHE A 197 -1.61 -3.62 4.01
C PHE A 197 -1.04 -4.72 3.10
N PHE A 198 -0.07 -5.51 3.58
CA PHE A 198 0.56 -6.55 2.77
C PHE A 198 -0.40 -7.70 2.46
N LEU A 199 -1.29 -8.07 3.38
CA LEU A 199 -2.37 -9.02 3.11
C LEU A 199 -3.28 -8.55 1.96
N LEU A 200 -3.71 -7.28 1.96
CA LEU A 200 -4.53 -6.71 0.90
C LEU A 200 -3.79 -6.73 -0.45
N ILE A 201 -2.48 -6.46 -0.47
CA ILE A 201 -1.66 -6.57 -1.68
C ILE A 201 -1.53 -8.03 -2.14
N ALA A 202 -1.28 -8.98 -1.23
CA ALA A 202 -1.18 -10.40 -1.54
C ALA A 202 -2.47 -10.95 -2.16
N VAL A 203 -3.63 -10.61 -1.57
CA VAL A 203 -4.95 -10.98 -2.10
C VAL A 203 -5.18 -10.31 -3.47
N THR A 204 -4.81 -9.04 -3.62
CA THR A 204 -4.91 -8.32 -4.90
C THR A 204 -4.09 -9.02 -5.98
N ALA A 205 -2.83 -9.37 -5.70
CA ALA A 205 -1.98 -10.12 -6.62
C ALA A 205 -2.59 -11.49 -6.97
N GLY A 206 -3.13 -12.22 -6.00
CA GLY A 206 -3.78 -13.52 -6.24
C GLY A 206 -5.00 -13.40 -7.16
N LEU A 207 -5.83 -12.36 -6.97
CA LEU A 207 -6.95 -12.08 -7.85
C LEU A 207 -6.50 -11.65 -9.24
N HIS A 208 -5.40 -10.91 -9.38
CA HIS A 208 -4.80 -10.59 -10.67
C HIS A 208 -4.28 -11.83 -11.39
N ALA A 209 -3.71 -12.80 -10.65
CA ALA A 209 -3.23 -14.06 -11.21
C ALA A 209 -4.33 -14.85 -11.93
N VAL A 210 -5.55 -14.82 -11.39
CA VAL A 210 -6.71 -15.45 -12.03
C VAL A 210 -7.22 -14.61 -13.20
N ALA A 211 -7.43 -13.31 -12.95
CA ALA A 211 -8.09 -12.42 -13.90
C ALA A 211 -7.33 -12.21 -15.21
N VAL A 212 -5.99 -12.12 -15.16
CA VAL A 212 -5.17 -11.89 -16.37
C VAL A 212 -5.37 -12.99 -17.41
N ARG A 213 -5.70 -14.22 -16.99
CA ARG A 213 -5.95 -15.34 -17.91
C ARG A 213 -7.21 -15.12 -18.78
N GLU A 214 -8.19 -14.41 -18.25
CA GLU A 214 -9.46 -14.13 -18.92
C GLU A 214 -9.43 -12.78 -19.65
N GLU A 215 -8.84 -11.77 -19.02
CA GLU A 215 -8.77 -10.39 -19.50
C GLU A 215 -7.70 -10.20 -20.59
N GLY A 216 -6.64 -11.01 -20.56
CA GLY A 216 -5.47 -10.85 -21.41
C GLY A 216 -4.45 -9.88 -20.80
N ALA A 217 -3.26 -9.80 -21.42
CA ALA A 217 -2.22 -8.84 -21.08
C ALA A 217 -2.11 -7.83 -22.22
N SER A 218 -1.92 -6.55 -21.89
CA SER A 218 -1.84 -5.50 -22.91
C SER A 218 -0.41 -5.20 -23.33
N GLY A 219 0.57 -5.33 -22.43
CA GLY A 219 1.99 -5.13 -22.68
C GLY A 219 2.74 -6.41 -23.09
N PRO A 220 4.08 -6.38 -23.08
CA PRO A 220 4.90 -7.49 -23.56
C PRO A 220 4.71 -8.75 -22.69
N GLY A 221 4.72 -9.92 -23.32
CA GLY A 221 4.62 -11.20 -22.64
C GLY A 221 3.28 -11.90 -22.87
N THR A 222 2.99 -12.93 -22.07
CA THR A 222 1.78 -13.74 -22.23
C THR A 222 0.93 -13.72 -20.96
N PRO A 223 -0.41 -13.84 -21.06
CA PRO A 223 -1.28 -13.93 -19.88
C PRO A 223 -0.91 -15.07 -18.92
N ARG A 224 -0.41 -16.19 -19.45
CA ARG A 224 0.04 -17.33 -18.64
C ARG A 224 1.28 -17.01 -17.82
N PHE A 225 2.20 -16.23 -18.38
CA PHE A 225 3.40 -15.78 -17.66
C PHE A 225 3.00 -14.86 -16.51
N TYR A 226 2.22 -13.80 -16.78
CA TYR A 226 1.74 -12.88 -15.75
C TYR A 226 0.94 -13.59 -14.66
N SER A 227 0.05 -14.51 -15.04
CA SER A 227 -0.71 -15.33 -14.09
C SER A 227 0.19 -16.05 -13.09
N ARG A 228 1.25 -16.71 -13.58
CA ARG A 228 2.22 -17.40 -12.72
C ARG A 228 2.99 -16.42 -11.84
N CYS A 229 3.49 -15.32 -12.40
CA CYS A 229 4.22 -14.31 -11.64
C CYS A 229 3.36 -13.72 -10.51
N TYR A 230 2.11 -13.36 -10.79
CA TYR A 230 1.20 -12.84 -9.77
C TYR A 230 0.85 -13.87 -8.71
N ALA A 231 0.65 -15.13 -9.08
CA ALA A 231 0.41 -16.20 -8.12
C ALA A 231 1.62 -16.40 -7.20
N THR A 232 2.84 -16.42 -7.77
CA THR A 232 4.09 -16.52 -7.00
C THR A 232 4.25 -15.34 -6.07
N VAL A 233 4.09 -14.10 -6.55
CA VAL A 233 4.20 -12.89 -5.73
C VAL A 233 3.16 -12.89 -4.61
N SER A 234 1.91 -13.26 -4.90
CA SER A 234 0.84 -13.39 -3.91
C SER A 234 1.22 -14.34 -2.77
N VAL A 235 1.66 -15.56 -3.11
CA VAL A 235 2.10 -16.57 -2.13
C VAL A 235 3.31 -16.10 -1.34
N LEU A 236 4.30 -15.48 -1.98
CA LEU A 236 5.50 -15.01 -1.30
C LEU A 236 5.21 -13.87 -0.33
N ILE A 237 4.37 -12.89 -0.72
CA ILE A 237 3.98 -11.80 0.19
C ILE A 237 3.23 -12.39 1.39
N ALA A 238 2.24 -13.26 1.15
CA ALA A 238 1.49 -13.89 2.23
C ALA A 238 2.38 -14.73 3.16
N ALA A 239 3.35 -15.47 2.60
CA ALA A 239 4.28 -16.26 3.39
C ALA A 239 5.18 -15.37 4.25
N VAL A 240 5.77 -14.31 3.69
CA VAL A 240 6.59 -13.35 4.44
C VAL A 240 5.79 -12.71 5.56
N ASP A 241 4.57 -12.26 5.26
CA ASP A 241 3.69 -11.62 6.24
C ASP A 241 3.34 -12.57 7.40
N VAL A 242 2.93 -13.81 7.09
CA VAL A 242 2.66 -14.84 8.10
C VAL A 242 3.90 -15.17 8.92
N ILE A 243 5.07 -15.32 8.30
CA ILE A 243 6.33 -15.60 9.01
C ILE A 243 6.65 -14.46 9.97
N VAL A 244 6.60 -13.20 9.53
CA VAL A 244 6.88 -12.04 10.39
C VAL A 244 5.89 -12.00 11.55
N ILE A 245 4.60 -12.19 11.31
CA ILE A 245 3.57 -12.23 12.36
C ILE A 245 3.86 -13.34 13.37
N VAL A 246 4.18 -14.56 12.92
CA VAL A 246 4.51 -15.68 13.81
C VAL A 246 5.76 -15.37 14.65
N LEU A 247 6.81 -14.81 14.04
CA LEU A 247 8.03 -14.43 14.76
C LEU A 247 7.78 -13.31 15.79
N LEU A 248 6.92 -12.33 15.46
CA LEU A 248 6.47 -11.29 16.40
C LEU A 248 5.73 -11.91 17.60
N LEU A 249 4.72 -12.75 17.33
CA LEU A 249 3.86 -13.34 18.36
C LEU A 249 4.63 -14.31 19.27
N THR A 250 5.58 -15.06 18.72
CA THR A 250 6.41 -16.00 19.48
C THR A 250 7.64 -15.35 20.11
N ARG A 251 7.94 -14.09 19.78
CA ARG A 251 9.17 -13.36 20.18
C ARG A 251 10.46 -14.12 19.87
N SER A 252 10.44 -14.94 18.81
CA SER A 252 11.56 -15.83 18.44
C SER A 252 12.45 -15.27 17.33
N GLY A 253 12.05 -14.15 16.70
CA GLY A 253 12.74 -13.57 15.54
C GLY A 253 14.23 -13.30 15.77
N ALA A 254 14.58 -12.57 16.83
CA ALA A 254 15.97 -12.25 17.15
C ALA A 254 16.82 -13.49 17.42
N ALA A 255 16.25 -14.47 18.13
CA ALA A 255 16.94 -15.73 18.44
C ALA A 255 17.20 -16.60 17.19
N LEU A 256 16.27 -16.59 16.23
CA LEU A 256 16.35 -17.44 15.03
C LEU A 256 17.13 -16.81 13.88
N LEU A 257 17.01 -15.49 13.70
CA LEU A 257 17.45 -14.78 12.49
C LEU A 257 18.34 -13.56 12.80
N GLY A 258 18.68 -13.33 14.07
CA GLY A 258 19.48 -12.18 14.52
C GLY A 258 18.68 -10.89 14.70
N GLU A 259 19.34 -9.85 15.21
CA GLU A 259 18.70 -8.57 15.58
C GLU A 259 18.01 -7.85 14.40
N GLN A 260 18.44 -8.11 13.16
CA GLN A 260 17.89 -7.50 11.95
C GLN A 260 16.78 -8.34 11.29
N TRP A 261 16.24 -9.36 11.97
CA TRP A 261 15.22 -10.24 11.39
C TRP A 261 13.99 -9.49 10.85
N LEU A 262 13.56 -8.44 11.55
CA LEU A 262 12.39 -7.65 11.14
C LEU A 262 12.72 -6.78 9.92
N LEU A 263 13.92 -6.19 9.87
CA LEU A 263 14.42 -5.53 8.67
C LEU A 263 14.44 -6.45 7.46
N LEU A 264 14.88 -7.70 7.61
CA LEU A 264 14.90 -8.69 6.52
C LEU A 264 13.47 -9.00 6.03
N GLY A 265 12.53 -9.22 6.96
CA GLY A 265 11.13 -9.45 6.63
C GLY A 265 10.48 -8.27 5.91
N GLU A 266 10.65 -7.06 6.44
CA GLU A 266 10.13 -5.83 5.83
C GLU A 266 10.78 -5.54 4.46
N SER A 267 12.08 -5.79 4.31
CA SER A 267 12.80 -5.63 3.03
C SER A 267 12.32 -6.63 1.98
N ALA A 268 12.05 -7.88 2.38
CA ALA A 268 11.48 -8.89 1.50
C ALA A 268 10.05 -8.49 1.06
N ALA A 269 9.21 -8.06 2.00
CA ALA A 269 7.85 -7.60 1.71
C ALA A 269 7.84 -6.37 0.78
N LEU A 270 8.69 -5.36 1.05
CA LEU A 270 8.84 -4.17 0.22
C LEU A 270 9.34 -4.50 -1.19
N THR A 271 10.31 -5.43 -1.30
CA THR A 271 10.83 -5.87 -2.59
C THR A 271 9.75 -6.57 -3.41
N LEU A 272 8.98 -7.48 -2.81
CA LEU A 272 7.88 -8.18 -3.47
C LEU A 272 6.76 -7.21 -3.89
N PHE A 273 6.47 -6.21 -3.06
CA PHE A 273 5.58 -5.12 -3.42
C PHE A 273 6.09 -4.33 -4.64
N GLY A 274 7.38 -3.99 -4.66
CA GLY A 274 8.01 -3.37 -5.83
C GLY A 274 7.90 -4.23 -7.10
N VAL A 275 8.17 -5.53 -6.99
CA VAL A 275 8.02 -6.49 -8.09
C VAL A 275 6.57 -6.54 -8.60
N PHE A 276 5.57 -6.57 -7.71
CA PHE A 276 4.16 -6.50 -8.08
C PHE A 276 3.86 -5.26 -8.93
N TRP A 277 4.35 -4.10 -8.53
CA TRP A 277 4.11 -2.85 -9.25
C TRP A 277 4.86 -2.74 -10.56
N ILE A 278 6.07 -3.31 -10.65
CA ILE A 278 6.79 -3.44 -11.92
C ILE A 278 5.98 -4.32 -12.88
N LEU A 279 5.50 -5.49 -12.42
CA LEU A 279 4.65 -6.36 -13.23
C LEU A 279 3.38 -5.64 -13.71
N GLN A 280 2.68 -4.93 -12.81
CA GLN A 280 1.49 -4.14 -13.17
C GLN A 280 1.78 -3.05 -14.18
N THR A 281 2.96 -2.44 -14.10
CA THR A 281 3.37 -1.38 -15.04
C THR A 281 3.66 -1.95 -16.41
N VAL A 282 4.40 -3.06 -16.49
CA VAL A 282 4.77 -3.70 -17.75
C VAL A 282 3.58 -4.39 -18.40
N GLU A 283 2.76 -5.14 -17.65
CA GLU A 283 1.56 -5.83 -18.14
C GLU A 283 0.58 -4.87 -18.82
N ASN A 284 0.48 -3.65 -18.31
CA ASN A 284 -0.50 -2.66 -18.76
C ASN A 284 0.16 -1.52 -19.55
N TRP A 285 1.37 -1.74 -20.08
CA TRP A 285 2.13 -0.70 -20.78
C TRP A 285 1.48 -0.26 -22.08
N ASP A 286 0.95 -1.19 -22.88
CA ASP A 286 0.33 -0.89 -24.18
C ASP A 286 -1.21 -0.94 -24.12
N GLU A 287 -1.80 -0.74 -22.93
CA GLU A 287 -3.26 -0.69 -22.76
C GLU A 287 -3.86 0.36 -23.74
N PRO A 288 -4.74 -0.04 -24.69
CA PRO A 288 -5.20 0.85 -25.77
C PRO A 288 -6.12 1.95 -25.26
N ASP A 289 -6.08 3.12 -25.91
CA ASP A 289 -7.07 4.17 -25.68
C ASP A 289 -8.48 3.64 -25.95
N ALA A 290 -9.34 3.69 -24.93
CA ALA A 290 -10.75 3.30 -25.04
C ALA A 290 -11.49 4.05 -26.17
N THR A 291 -11.00 5.25 -26.54
CA THR A 291 -11.52 6.05 -27.64
C THR A 291 -11.07 5.57 -29.02
N LEU A 292 -9.86 5.01 -29.18
CA LEU A 292 -9.38 4.45 -30.46
C LEU A 292 -10.18 3.19 -30.86
N LEU A 293 -10.55 2.40 -29.86
CA LEU A 293 -11.46 1.27 -30.00
C LEU A 293 -12.88 1.71 -30.42
N ALA A 294 -13.35 2.84 -29.91
CA ALA A 294 -14.67 3.39 -30.24
C ALA A 294 -14.73 4.06 -31.62
N THR A 295 -13.59 4.53 -32.16
CA THR A 295 -13.52 5.17 -33.49
C THR A 295 -13.25 4.21 -34.65
N GLY A 296 -13.01 2.91 -34.39
CA GLY A 296 -12.81 1.90 -35.43
C GLY A 296 -11.59 2.16 -36.32
N ASP A 297 -10.47 2.59 -35.74
CA ASP A 297 -9.22 2.81 -36.49
C ASP A 297 -8.75 1.48 -37.13
N PRO A 298 -8.59 1.40 -38.47
CA PRO A 298 -8.24 0.17 -39.19
C PRO A 298 -6.85 -0.42 -38.87
N ARG A 299 -6.04 0.23 -38.04
CA ARG A 299 -4.69 -0.25 -37.65
C ARG A 299 -4.69 -1.31 -36.54
N MET A 300 -5.84 -1.73 -36.01
CA MET A 300 -5.92 -2.73 -34.93
C MET A 300 -6.03 -4.17 -35.45
N PRO A 301 -5.29 -5.14 -34.88
CA PRO A 301 -5.52 -6.55 -35.13
C PRO A 301 -6.91 -6.96 -34.61
N ARG A 302 -7.77 -7.48 -35.51
CA ARG A 302 -9.12 -7.93 -35.17
C ARG A 302 -9.05 -9.03 -34.11
N ARG A 303 -9.75 -8.86 -32.99
CA ARG A 303 -10.00 -9.95 -32.05
C ARG A 303 -10.69 -11.10 -32.81
N PRO A 304 -10.22 -12.36 -32.69
CA PRO A 304 -10.96 -13.48 -33.25
C PRO A 304 -12.34 -13.55 -32.61
N ALA A 305 -13.36 -13.71 -33.44
CA ALA A 305 -14.75 -13.82 -33.02
C ALA A 305 -14.88 -14.96 -32.00
N ARG A 306 -15.44 -14.66 -30.82
CA ARG A 306 -15.84 -15.69 -29.86
C ARG A 306 -16.96 -16.50 -30.51
N GLY A 307 -16.68 -17.76 -30.81
CA GLY A 307 -17.70 -18.75 -31.15
C GLY A 307 -18.63 -18.97 -29.95
N LEU A 308 -19.92 -19.11 -30.28
CA LEU A 308 -21.04 -19.46 -29.40
C LEU A 308 -20.77 -20.71 -28.56
#